data_AF-A0A952E3K5-F1
#
_entry.id   AF-A0A952E3K5-F1
#
_cell.length_a   1.000
_cell.length_b   1.000
_cell.length_c   1.000
_cell.angle_alpha   90.00
_cell.angle_beta   90.00
_cell.angle_gamma   90.00
#
_symmetry.space_group_name_H-M   'P 1'
#
loop_
_entity.id
_entity.type
_entity.pdbx_description
1 polymer ?
#
loop_
_entity_poly.entity_id
_entity_poly.type
_entity_poly.pdbx_seq_one_letter_code
_entity_poly.pdbx_strand_id
1 'polypeptide(L)'
;MQSGPLELILIPQVGGRIMGMVWQDHNLSFTQPEREGRVEDLSRIEDLHEKKREMGFPLWGGDKTWLAPQTRWTEGVPFLDLDSGDYDLTIEQDGPEVVVVRMTSPICRETGIQITRTVTMSSEAQKWIVTHRLFNAGSNETKWGVWDVNMVLKPGQVYLPRGAGSRYPQGVKTFTEEGESINVRNTMVGELESLAVIRCIDPKAFKFGVDAQEGWMLAILEVTGLGLVGYRKQVEVYRDMTYGHGCIAEVYNSDRYPYFEMEIHGPVVSLRPGESFELEERQALFDLSRWPQSEDEVRQHLIP
;
A
#
# COMPACT_ATOMS: atom_id res chain seq x y z
N MET A 1 -2.30 4.52 17.46
CA MET A 1 -3.26 3.50 17.95
C MET A 1 -2.43 2.31 18.43
N GLN A 2 -2.71 1.72 19.60
CA GLN A 2 -1.93 0.56 20.09
C GLN A 2 -2.81 -0.64 20.51
N SER A 3 -2.38 -1.85 20.20
CA SER A 3 -2.99 -3.12 20.63
C SER A 3 -1.89 -4.17 20.87
N GLY A 4 -1.65 -4.51 22.15
CA GLY A 4 -0.56 -5.42 22.53
C GLY A 4 0.81 -4.95 21.97
N PRO A 5 1.54 -5.80 21.22
CA PRO A 5 2.85 -5.46 20.65
C PRO A 5 2.78 -4.58 19.40
N LEU A 6 1.59 -4.28 18.88
CA LEU A 6 1.39 -3.47 17.68
C LEU A 6 1.05 -2.03 18.05
N GLU A 7 1.77 -1.09 17.45
CA GLU A 7 1.41 0.32 17.41
C GLU A 7 1.38 0.83 15.96
N LEU A 8 0.32 1.56 15.62
CA LEU A 8 0.16 2.28 14.36
C LEU A 8 0.28 3.78 14.60
N ILE A 9 1.23 4.43 13.93
CA ILE A 9 1.47 5.88 14.00
C ILE A 9 0.73 6.55 12.85
N LEU A 10 -0.33 7.30 13.16
CA LEU A 10 -1.15 8.00 12.17
C LEU A 10 -0.67 9.45 12.01
N ILE A 11 -0.46 9.90 10.76
CA ILE A 11 -0.09 11.27 10.42
C ILE A 11 -1.11 11.81 9.39
N PRO A 12 -2.22 12.40 9.86
CA PRO A 12 -3.25 12.93 8.98
C PRO A 12 -2.75 14.08 8.09
N GLN A 13 -1.81 14.89 8.59
CA GLN A 13 -1.29 16.08 7.91
C GLN A 13 -0.47 15.79 6.63
N VAL A 14 -0.18 14.52 6.35
CA VAL A 14 0.59 14.12 5.16
C VAL A 14 -0.15 12.99 4.45
N GLY A 15 -1.26 13.32 3.79
CA GLY A 15 -2.00 12.37 2.96
C GLY A 15 -2.74 11.28 3.76
N GLY A 16 -3.08 11.52 5.03
CA GLY A 16 -3.79 10.53 5.84
C GLY A 16 -3.00 9.25 6.10
N ARG A 17 -1.68 9.34 6.30
CA ARG A 17 -0.79 8.17 6.35
C ARG A 17 -0.89 7.38 7.65
N ILE A 18 -0.67 6.07 7.54
CA ILE A 18 -0.08 5.31 8.64
C ILE A 18 1.43 5.37 8.44
N MET A 19 2.10 6.29 9.14
CA MET A 19 3.52 6.56 8.94
C MET A 19 4.42 5.47 9.54
N GLY A 20 3.93 4.80 10.58
CA GLY A 20 4.68 3.75 11.29
C GLY A 20 3.83 2.54 11.63
N MET A 21 4.38 1.36 11.36
CA MET A 21 3.93 0.07 11.88
C MET A 21 5.00 -0.42 12.86
N VAL A 22 4.78 -0.16 14.14
CA VAL A 22 5.71 -0.53 15.21
C VAL A 22 5.29 -1.88 15.78
N TRP A 23 6.22 -2.83 15.76
CA TRP A 23 6.02 -4.18 16.25
C TRP A 23 7.09 -4.51 17.29
N GLN A 24 6.68 -4.74 18.54
CA GLN A 24 7.60 -5.00 19.66
C GLN A 24 8.72 -3.95 19.74
N ASP A 25 8.35 -2.67 19.68
CA ASP A 25 9.25 -1.51 19.68
C ASP A 25 10.14 -1.34 18.43
N HIS A 26 9.94 -2.14 17.38
CA HIS A 26 10.62 -2.01 16.09
C HIS A 26 9.68 -1.42 15.03
N ASN A 27 9.98 -0.22 14.52
CA ASN A 27 9.24 0.33 13.39
C ASN A 27 9.64 -0.39 12.08
N LEU A 28 8.67 -0.96 11.40
CA LEU A 28 8.84 -1.71 10.15
C LEU A 28 8.61 -0.84 8.91
N SER A 29 8.05 0.36 9.08
CA SER A 29 7.76 1.29 7.99
C SER A 29 8.98 2.15 7.67
N PHE A 30 9.18 2.39 6.38
CA PHE A 30 10.14 3.38 5.94
C PHE A 30 9.55 4.79 6.03
N THR A 31 10.32 5.72 6.59
CA THR A 31 10.04 7.16 6.58
C THR A 31 11.21 7.89 5.94
N GLN A 32 10.94 8.88 5.08
CA GLN A 32 12.01 9.64 4.44
C GLN A 32 12.66 10.62 5.42
N PRO A 33 13.94 10.44 5.79
CA PRO A 33 14.57 11.29 6.82
C PRO A 33 14.59 12.78 6.45
N GLU A 34 14.80 13.12 5.18
CA GLU A 34 14.88 14.51 4.73
C GLU A 34 13.54 15.25 4.82
N ARG A 35 12.43 14.52 4.99
CA ARG A 35 11.07 15.06 5.09
C ARG A 35 10.46 14.95 6.48
N GLU A 36 11.20 14.43 7.45
CA GLU A 36 10.71 14.28 8.81
C GLU A 36 10.28 15.64 9.40
N GLY A 37 9.09 15.66 10.02
CA GLY A 37 8.48 16.86 10.59
C GLY A 37 8.00 17.92 9.58
N ARG A 38 8.10 17.66 8.27
CA ARG A 38 7.61 18.58 7.23
C ARG A 38 6.15 18.31 6.90
N VAL A 39 5.41 19.39 6.68
CA VAL A 39 4.01 19.40 6.21
C VAL A 39 3.90 20.45 5.11
N GLU A 40 3.10 20.18 4.09
CA GLU A 40 2.86 21.12 2.99
C GLU A 40 1.51 21.82 3.18
N ASP A 41 1.51 23.15 3.26
CA ASP A 41 0.26 23.94 3.25
C ASP A 41 -0.23 24.10 1.80
N LEU A 42 -0.91 23.08 1.30
CA LEU A 42 -1.45 23.06 -0.06
C LEU A 42 -2.66 24.00 -0.25
N SER A 43 -3.28 24.46 0.84
CA SER A 43 -4.49 25.29 0.78
C SER A 43 -4.25 26.67 0.14
N ARG A 44 -2.99 27.13 0.17
CA ARG A 44 -2.55 28.41 -0.37
C ARG A 44 -1.96 28.33 -1.78
N ILE A 45 -1.86 27.12 -2.34
CA ILE A 45 -1.29 26.89 -3.66
C ILE A 45 -2.39 27.01 -4.71
N GLU A 46 -2.29 28.01 -5.58
CA GLU A 46 -3.26 28.21 -6.67
C GLU A 46 -2.98 27.27 -7.87
N ASP A 47 -1.72 27.17 -8.30
CA ASP A 47 -1.31 26.30 -9.40
C ASP A 47 -0.64 25.00 -8.88
N LEU A 48 -1.45 23.95 -8.79
CA LEU A 48 -0.96 22.62 -8.38
C LEU A 48 0.00 21.99 -9.39
N HIS A 49 -0.10 22.31 -10.68
CA HIS A 49 0.80 21.75 -11.69
C HIS A 49 2.19 22.35 -11.58
N GLU A 50 2.29 23.66 -11.36
CA GLU A 50 3.56 24.31 -11.05
C GLU A 50 4.15 23.72 -9.77
N LYS A 51 3.35 23.57 -8.72
CA LYS A 51 3.82 22.99 -7.46
C LYS A 51 4.32 21.55 -7.62
N LYS A 52 3.63 20.72 -8.41
CA LYS A 52 4.08 19.37 -8.75
C LYS A 52 5.44 19.35 -9.45
N ARG A 53 5.63 20.23 -10.44
CA ARG A 53 6.93 20.34 -11.14
C ARG A 53 8.05 20.79 -10.21
N GLU A 54 7.77 21.70 -9.28
CA GLU A 54 8.73 22.17 -8.27
C GLU A 54 9.10 21.05 -7.28
N MET A 55 8.10 20.36 -6.72
CA MET A 55 8.29 19.34 -5.69
C MET A 55 8.83 18.02 -6.23
N GLY A 56 8.56 17.71 -7.50
CA GLY A 56 8.75 16.38 -8.06
C GLY A 56 7.85 15.35 -7.37
N PHE A 57 8.35 14.12 -7.23
CA PHE A 57 7.67 13.05 -6.49
C PHE A 57 8.03 13.14 -4.99
N PRO A 58 7.11 13.55 -4.11
CA PRO A 58 7.43 13.70 -2.70
C PRO A 58 7.40 12.34 -2.00
N LEU A 59 8.58 11.79 -1.76
CA LEU A 59 8.74 10.51 -1.05
C LEU A 59 8.60 10.74 0.47
N TRP A 60 7.42 10.54 1.05
CA TRP A 60 7.19 10.73 2.49
C TRP A 60 7.52 9.49 3.35
N GLY A 61 7.13 8.31 2.87
CA GLY A 61 7.17 7.07 3.66
C GLY A 61 5.80 6.53 4.02
N GLY A 62 5.80 5.46 4.83
CA GLY A 62 4.61 4.86 5.41
C GLY A 62 3.65 4.25 4.40
N ASP A 63 2.42 4.10 4.87
CA ASP A 63 1.27 3.56 4.17
C ASP A 63 0.31 4.68 3.73
N LYS A 64 -0.13 4.63 2.47
CA LYS A 64 -0.89 5.68 1.77
C LYS A 64 -1.87 5.11 0.76
N THR A 65 -2.84 5.93 0.38
CA THR A 65 -3.80 5.60 -0.68
C THR A 65 -3.73 6.60 -1.82
N TRP A 66 -3.57 6.08 -3.03
CA TRP A 66 -3.58 6.82 -4.28
C TRP A 66 -4.72 6.35 -5.19
N LEU A 67 -4.86 7.03 -6.33
CA LEU A 67 -5.80 6.68 -7.38
C LEU A 67 -5.09 5.94 -8.52
N ALA A 68 -5.54 4.73 -8.84
CA ALA A 68 -5.13 4.01 -10.03
C ALA A 68 -6.06 4.34 -11.22
N PRO A 69 -5.55 4.39 -12.47
CA PRO A 69 -4.17 4.10 -12.86
C PRO A 69 -3.22 5.31 -12.78
N GLN A 70 -1.94 5.06 -12.48
CA GLN A 70 -0.88 6.07 -12.48
C GLN A 70 -0.72 6.81 -13.82
N THR A 71 -1.01 6.14 -14.94
CA THR A 71 -0.88 6.71 -16.30
C THR A 71 -1.81 7.91 -16.56
N ARG A 72 -2.77 8.18 -15.68
CA ARG A 72 -3.66 9.35 -15.76
C ARG A 72 -3.24 10.51 -14.86
N TRP A 73 -2.11 10.40 -14.16
CA TRP A 73 -1.64 11.45 -13.28
C TRP A 73 -1.02 12.59 -14.09
N THR A 74 -1.37 13.81 -13.71
CA THR A 74 -0.78 15.03 -14.25
C THR A 74 0.67 15.16 -13.78
N GLU A 75 1.56 15.61 -14.67
CA GLU A 75 3.00 15.73 -14.41
C GLU A 75 3.71 14.42 -14.01
N GLY A 76 3.02 13.27 -14.09
CA GLY A 76 3.56 11.95 -13.72
C GLY A 76 3.78 11.74 -12.21
N VAL A 77 3.19 12.56 -11.34
CA VAL A 77 3.35 12.49 -9.88
C VAL A 77 2.00 12.43 -9.14
N PRO A 78 1.95 11.94 -7.88
CA PRO A 78 0.71 11.81 -7.13
C PRO A 78 -0.11 13.11 -7.06
N PHE A 79 -1.43 12.98 -6.94
CA PHE A 79 -2.31 14.13 -6.70
C PHE A 79 -2.00 14.73 -5.32
N LEU A 80 -1.50 15.98 -5.28
CA LEU A 80 -0.94 16.57 -4.06
C LEU A 80 -1.97 16.65 -2.92
N ASP A 81 -3.21 17.02 -3.22
CA ASP A 81 -4.30 17.07 -2.23
C ASP A 81 -4.54 15.71 -1.55
N LEU A 82 -4.29 14.61 -2.25
CA LEU A 82 -4.50 13.26 -1.72
C LEU A 82 -3.23 12.69 -1.08
N ASP A 83 -2.06 12.96 -1.63
CA ASP A 83 -0.79 12.35 -1.20
C ASP A 83 -0.07 13.14 -0.09
N SER A 84 -0.18 14.46 -0.12
CA SER A 84 0.55 15.40 0.74
C SER A 84 -0.37 16.37 1.49
N GLY A 85 -1.68 16.34 1.22
CA GLY A 85 -2.66 17.22 1.83
C GLY A 85 -2.97 16.88 3.29
N ASP A 86 -3.52 17.87 3.99
CA ASP A 86 -3.93 17.76 5.39
C ASP A 86 -5.29 17.08 5.49
N TYR A 87 -5.34 15.86 6.03
CA TYR A 87 -6.58 15.11 6.21
C TYR A 87 -7.21 15.46 7.56
N ASP A 88 -8.54 15.56 7.61
CA ASP A 88 -9.26 15.65 8.87
C ASP A 88 -9.24 14.31 9.58
N LEU A 89 -8.86 14.29 10.87
CA LEU A 89 -8.88 13.09 11.71
C LEU A 89 -10.08 13.13 12.67
N THR A 90 -10.88 12.06 12.66
CA THR A 90 -11.94 11.81 13.64
C THR A 90 -11.70 10.48 14.33
N ILE A 91 -11.73 10.48 15.66
CA ILE A 91 -11.82 9.25 16.44
C ILE A 91 -13.29 8.86 16.51
N GLU A 92 -13.69 7.83 15.78
CA GLU A 92 -15.08 7.36 15.74
C GLU A 92 -15.43 6.51 16.96
N GLN A 93 -14.47 5.71 17.42
CA GLN A 93 -14.59 4.86 18.60
C GLN A 93 -13.24 4.76 19.31
N ASP A 94 -13.27 4.90 20.62
CA ASP A 94 -12.12 4.77 21.52
C ASP A 94 -12.51 3.87 22.70
N GLY A 95 -12.74 2.59 22.38
CA GLY A 95 -13.16 1.58 23.34
C GLY A 95 -12.01 0.65 23.72
N PRO A 96 -12.11 -0.04 24.88
CA PRO A 96 -11.09 -1.00 25.28
C PRO A 96 -11.01 -2.20 24.33
N GLU A 97 -12.09 -2.54 23.63
CA GLU A 97 -12.15 -3.69 22.72
C GLU A 97 -11.76 -3.35 21.28
N VAL A 98 -12.09 -2.13 20.84
CA VAL A 98 -11.88 -1.67 19.47
C VAL A 98 -11.68 -0.16 19.45
N VAL A 99 -10.72 0.26 18.62
CA VAL A 99 -10.47 1.67 18.30
C VAL A 99 -10.68 1.85 16.80
N VAL A 100 -11.43 2.88 16.42
CA VAL A 100 -11.73 3.24 15.03
C VAL A 100 -11.37 4.71 14.82
N VAL A 101 -10.44 4.95 13.91
CA VAL A 101 -10.00 6.29 13.51
C VAL A 101 -10.25 6.48 12.02
N ARG A 102 -10.84 7.61 11.66
CA ARG A 102 -11.12 7.99 10.28
C ARG A 102 -10.31 9.21 9.89
N MET A 103 -9.62 9.11 8.76
CA MET A 103 -8.90 10.20 8.13
C MET A 103 -9.56 10.54 6.78
N THR A 104 -9.97 11.78 6.59
CA THR A 104 -10.68 12.23 5.38
C THR A 104 -9.89 13.31 4.66
N SER A 105 -9.62 13.10 3.38
CA SER A 105 -8.85 14.03 2.55
C SER A 105 -9.62 15.33 2.29
N PRO A 106 -8.95 16.41 1.88
CA PRO A 106 -9.61 17.46 1.12
C PRO A 106 -10.15 16.88 -0.21
N ILE A 107 -11.13 17.55 -0.82
CA ILE A 107 -11.55 17.20 -2.18
C ILE A 107 -10.38 17.52 -3.12
N CYS A 108 -9.91 16.52 -3.86
CA CYS A 108 -8.83 16.70 -4.80
C CYS A 108 -9.26 17.66 -5.92
N ARG A 109 -8.57 18.81 -6.03
CA ARG A 109 -8.89 19.86 -6.99
C ARG A 109 -8.74 19.43 -8.45
N GLU A 110 -7.92 18.43 -8.70
CA GLU A 110 -7.66 17.90 -10.05
C GLU A 110 -8.65 16.82 -10.49
N THR A 111 -9.23 16.07 -9.54
CA THR A 111 -10.02 14.86 -9.87
C THR A 111 -11.46 14.89 -9.36
N GLY A 112 -11.77 15.76 -8.39
CA GLY A 112 -13.04 15.78 -7.67
C GLY A 112 -13.22 14.62 -6.68
N ILE A 113 -12.23 13.74 -6.53
CA ILE A 113 -12.28 12.63 -5.59
C ILE A 113 -11.88 13.08 -4.19
N GLN A 114 -12.61 12.59 -3.19
CA GLN A 114 -12.23 12.61 -1.79
C GLN A 114 -11.92 11.17 -1.35
N ILE A 115 -10.80 10.99 -0.64
CA ILE A 115 -10.43 9.73 -0.02
C ILE A 115 -10.84 9.77 1.45
N THR A 116 -11.40 8.68 1.94
CA THR A 116 -11.50 8.41 3.38
C THR A 116 -10.81 7.11 3.70
N ARG A 117 -9.99 7.11 4.75
CA ARG A 117 -9.32 5.92 5.30
C ARG A 117 -9.84 5.69 6.71
N THR A 118 -10.52 4.58 6.93
CA THR A 118 -10.97 4.17 8.27
C THR A 118 -10.07 3.05 8.75
N VAL A 119 -9.30 3.33 9.81
CA VAL A 119 -8.40 2.39 10.46
C VAL A 119 -9.10 1.82 11.69
N THR A 120 -9.36 0.53 11.66
CA THR A 120 -10.01 -0.22 12.75
C THR A 120 -9.02 -1.20 13.33
N MET A 121 -8.83 -1.18 14.65
CA MET A 121 -7.96 -2.10 15.36
C MET A 121 -8.68 -2.70 16.56
N SER A 122 -8.66 -4.03 16.64
CA SER A 122 -9.21 -4.79 17.77
C SER A 122 -8.12 -5.03 18.81
N SER A 123 -8.53 -5.05 20.07
CA SER A 123 -7.70 -5.40 21.23
C SER A 123 -7.32 -6.89 21.27
N GLU A 124 -8.09 -7.76 20.63
CA GLU A 124 -7.91 -9.23 20.72
C GLU A 124 -6.90 -9.78 19.72
N ALA A 125 -6.53 -8.99 18.71
CA ALA A 125 -5.70 -9.47 17.62
C ALA A 125 -4.64 -8.44 17.22
N GLN A 126 -3.48 -8.94 16.82
CA GLN A 126 -2.37 -8.21 16.20
C GLN A 126 -2.70 -7.85 14.74
N LYS A 127 -3.93 -7.36 14.53
CA LYS A 127 -4.57 -7.17 13.24
C LYS A 127 -5.27 -5.83 13.22
N TRP A 128 -5.29 -5.24 12.04
CA TRP A 128 -6.06 -4.04 11.78
C TRP A 128 -6.68 -4.12 10.40
N ILE A 129 -7.68 -3.28 10.19
CA ILE A 129 -8.39 -3.14 8.93
C ILE A 129 -8.22 -1.70 8.49
N VAL A 130 -7.91 -1.51 7.21
CA VAL A 130 -8.00 -0.21 6.57
C VAL A 130 -9.09 -0.28 5.51
N THR A 131 -10.16 0.49 5.69
CA THR A 131 -11.20 0.67 4.68
C THR A 131 -10.90 1.93 3.90
N HIS A 132 -10.62 1.76 2.61
CA HIS A 132 -10.35 2.84 1.67
C HIS A 132 -11.64 3.18 0.93
N ARG A 133 -12.11 4.41 1.07
CA ARG A 133 -13.30 4.90 0.36
C ARG A 133 -12.91 5.98 -0.64
N LEU A 134 -13.30 5.79 -1.90
CA LEU A 134 -13.27 6.82 -2.93
C LEU A 134 -14.67 7.41 -3.06
N PHE A 135 -14.80 8.73 -2.92
CA PHE A 135 -16.06 9.45 -3.09
C PHE A 135 -15.94 10.51 -4.16
N ASN A 136 -16.87 10.52 -5.11
CA ASN A 136 -16.91 11.56 -6.13
C ASN A 136 -17.68 12.78 -5.62
N ALA A 137 -16.94 13.76 -5.11
CA ALA A 137 -17.45 15.07 -4.70
C ALA A 137 -17.48 16.10 -5.85
N GLY A 138 -17.04 15.71 -7.04
CA GLY A 138 -17.08 16.52 -8.25
C GLY A 138 -18.46 16.55 -8.91
N SER A 139 -18.54 17.29 -10.01
CA SER A 139 -19.78 17.45 -10.81
C SER A 139 -19.89 16.51 -12.01
N ASN A 140 -18.84 15.74 -12.30
CA ASN A 140 -18.76 14.84 -13.46
C ASN A 140 -18.54 13.40 -13.03
N GLU A 141 -18.98 12.44 -13.84
CA GLU A 141 -18.60 11.03 -13.68
C GLU A 141 -17.09 10.87 -13.84
N THR A 142 -16.49 10.03 -13.00
CA THR A 142 -15.04 9.80 -12.95
C THR A 142 -14.72 8.31 -12.82
N LYS A 143 -13.48 7.93 -13.17
CA LYS A 143 -13.07 6.51 -13.19
C LYS A 143 -11.74 6.31 -12.49
N TRP A 144 -11.74 5.70 -11.32
CA TRP A 144 -10.56 5.44 -10.51
C TRP A 144 -10.65 4.10 -9.78
N GLY A 145 -9.50 3.53 -9.45
CA GLY A 145 -9.39 2.42 -8.50
C GLY A 145 -8.59 2.85 -7.27
N VAL A 146 -8.83 2.18 -6.14
CA VAL A 146 -7.98 2.33 -4.94
C VAL A 146 -6.61 1.75 -5.25
N TRP A 147 -5.55 2.50 -4.94
CA TRP A 147 -4.18 2.01 -4.96
C TRP A 147 -3.58 2.21 -3.57
N ASP A 148 -3.53 1.14 -2.79
CA ASP A 148 -2.85 1.13 -1.50
C ASP A 148 -1.36 0.84 -1.69
N VAL A 149 -0.50 1.57 -0.97
CA VAL A 149 0.95 1.43 -1.04
C VAL A 149 1.56 1.54 0.35
N ASN A 150 2.22 0.50 0.83
CA ASN A 150 2.97 0.54 2.10
C ASN A 150 4.45 0.41 1.85
N MET A 151 5.23 1.37 2.33
CA MET A 151 6.70 1.35 2.24
C MET A 151 7.27 0.65 3.47
N VAL A 152 7.80 -0.55 3.27
CA VAL A 152 8.29 -1.43 4.33
C VAL A 152 9.81 -1.53 4.25
N LEU A 153 10.48 -1.55 5.40
CA LEU A 153 11.93 -1.64 5.48
C LEU A 153 12.44 -2.98 4.93
N LYS A 154 13.59 -2.91 4.27
CA LYS A 154 14.39 -4.07 3.85
C LYS A 154 15.25 -4.61 5.00
N PRO A 155 15.73 -5.86 4.90
CA PRO A 155 15.47 -6.84 3.84
C PRO A 155 14.18 -7.65 4.08
N GLY A 156 13.60 -8.17 2.99
CA GLY A 156 12.44 -9.07 3.07
C GLY A 156 12.20 -9.87 1.80
N GLN A 157 11.28 -10.84 1.89
CA GLN A 157 10.73 -11.54 0.73
C GLN A 157 9.21 -11.46 0.74
N VAL A 158 8.62 -11.25 -0.44
CA VAL A 158 7.17 -11.16 -0.61
C VAL A 158 6.66 -12.38 -1.36
N TYR A 159 5.71 -13.08 -0.75
CA TYR A 159 5.00 -14.22 -1.31
C TYR A 159 3.66 -13.74 -1.87
N LEU A 160 3.40 -14.05 -3.14
CA LEU A 160 2.14 -13.72 -3.80
C LEU A 160 1.58 -14.92 -4.59
N PRO A 161 0.26 -15.15 -4.56
CA PRO A 161 -0.36 -16.24 -5.31
C PRO A 161 -0.33 -15.97 -6.81
N ARG A 162 0.10 -16.95 -7.60
CA ARG A 162 0.06 -16.90 -9.07
C ARG A 162 -1.17 -17.63 -9.59
N GLY A 163 -1.86 -17.03 -10.54
CA GLY A 163 -2.96 -17.71 -11.22
C GLY A 163 -2.42 -18.73 -12.23
N ALA A 164 -2.91 -19.97 -12.19
CA ALA A 164 -2.59 -20.99 -13.21
C ALA A 164 -2.99 -20.55 -14.63
N GLY A 165 -4.00 -19.68 -14.75
CA GLY A 165 -4.43 -19.03 -16.00
C GLY A 165 -3.95 -17.58 -16.14
N SER A 166 -2.93 -17.16 -15.39
CA SER A 166 -2.39 -15.79 -15.48
C SER A 166 -2.01 -15.45 -16.92
N ARG A 167 -2.34 -14.22 -17.33
CA ARG A 167 -1.93 -13.69 -18.64
C ARG A 167 -0.45 -13.32 -18.69
N TYR A 168 0.20 -13.20 -17.54
CA TYR A 168 1.60 -12.85 -17.43
C TYR A 168 2.51 -14.06 -17.49
N PRO A 169 3.69 -13.96 -18.15
CA PRO A 169 4.70 -14.99 -18.14
C PRO A 169 5.02 -15.46 -16.70
N GLN A 170 4.98 -16.77 -16.49
CA GLN A 170 5.20 -17.42 -15.19
C GLN A 170 4.31 -16.88 -14.06
N GLY A 171 3.15 -16.31 -14.37
CA GLY A 171 2.25 -15.78 -13.34
C GLY A 171 2.60 -14.38 -12.80
N VAL A 172 3.64 -13.72 -13.34
CA VAL A 172 4.18 -12.47 -12.77
C VAL A 172 4.39 -11.41 -13.85
N LYS A 173 3.68 -10.28 -13.76
CA LYS A 173 3.89 -9.09 -14.58
C LYS A 173 5.25 -8.48 -14.29
N THR A 174 5.97 -8.11 -15.35
CA THR A 174 7.17 -7.28 -15.28
C THR A 174 6.81 -5.88 -15.75
N PHE A 175 7.05 -4.86 -14.92
CA PHE A 175 6.87 -3.46 -15.30
C PHE A 175 8.14 -3.01 -15.99
N THR A 176 8.13 -3.00 -17.32
CA THR A 176 9.32 -2.82 -18.16
C THR A 176 9.93 -1.43 -18.07
N GLU A 177 9.12 -0.45 -17.67
CA GLU A 177 9.42 0.95 -17.49
C GLU A 177 9.98 1.27 -16.09
N GLU A 178 9.94 0.31 -15.17
CA GLU A 178 10.34 0.50 -13.76
C GLU A 178 11.73 -0.08 -13.50
N GLY A 179 12.73 0.79 -13.42
CA GLY A 179 14.10 0.44 -13.05
C GLY A 179 14.72 -0.68 -13.92
N GLU A 180 15.32 -1.67 -13.27
CA GLU A 180 16.01 -2.80 -13.89
C GLU A 180 15.12 -4.06 -14.01
N SER A 181 13.79 -3.92 -13.90
CA SER A 181 12.84 -5.06 -13.78
C SER A 181 13.06 -6.20 -14.78
N ILE A 182 13.35 -5.89 -16.05
CA ILE A 182 13.64 -6.90 -17.07
C ILE A 182 14.92 -7.67 -16.74
N ASN A 183 15.99 -6.95 -16.40
CA ASN A 183 17.33 -7.52 -16.23
C ASN A 183 17.45 -8.36 -14.96
N VAL A 184 16.73 -7.98 -13.90
CA VAL A 184 16.82 -8.63 -12.58
C VAL A 184 15.72 -9.66 -12.35
N ARG A 185 14.77 -9.84 -13.28
CA ARG A 185 13.63 -10.76 -13.10
C ARG A 185 14.06 -12.16 -12.66
N ASN A 186 15.01 -12.75 -13.37
CA ASN A 186 15.43 -14.15 -13.12
C ASN A 186 16.22 -14.32 -11.80
N THR A 187 16.66 -13.23 -11.18
CA THR A 187 17.38 -13.26 -9.90
C THR A 187 16.50 -12.85 -8.72
N MET A 188 15.54 -11.95 -8.94
CA MET A 188 14.69 -11.39 -7.89
C MET A 188 13.34 -12.11 -7.75
N VAL A 189 12.86 -12.77 -8.80
CA VAL A 189 11.60 -13.52 -8.81
C VAL A 189 11.91 -15.01 -8.78
N GLY A 190 11.67 -15.61 -7.61
CA GLY A 190 11.63 -17.06 -7.43
C GLY A 190 10.21 -17.61 -7.53
N GLU A 191 10.12 -18.93 -7.52
CA GLU A 191 8.85 -19.66 -7.49
C GLU A 191 8.87 -20.64 -6.31
N LEU A 192 7.78 -20.69 -5.56
CA LEU A 192 7.52 -21.70 -4.54
C LEU A 192 6.15 -22.30 -4.84
N GLU A 193 6.14 -23.42 -5.57
CA GLU A 193 4.92 -24.05 -6.06
C GLU A 193 4.04 -23.05 -6.85
N SER A 194 2.83 -22.73 -6.41
CA SER A 194 1.97 -21.75 -7.07
C SER A 194 2.27 -20.29 -6.69
N LEU A 195 3.24 -20.04 -5.80
CA LEU A 195 3.58 -18.71 -5.34
C LEU A 195 4.75 -18.09 -6.13
N ALA A 196 4.66 -16.79 -6.36
CA ALA A 196 5.80 -15.95 -6.70
C ALA A 196 6.50 -15.55 -5.39
N VAL A 197 7.84 -15.57 -5.39
CA VAL A 197 8.66 -15.12 -4.25
C VAL A 197 9.56 -13.99 -4.73
N ILE A 198 9.22 -12.75 -4.36
CA ILE A 198 9.97 -11.55 -4.75
C ILE A 198 10.96 -11.20 -3.65
N ARG A 199 12.26 -11.16 -3.97
CA ARG A 199 13.33 -10.89 -3.01
C ARG A 199 13.69 -9.40 -2.99
N CYS A 200 13.39 -8.73 -1.88
CA CYS A 200 13.63 -7.30 -1.67
C CYS A 200 14.85 -7.11 -0.75
N ILE A 201 16.02 -7.51 -1.25
CA ILE A 201 17.29 -7.50 -0.50
C ILE A 201 18.28 -6.54 -1.16
N ASP A 202 18.50 -6.72 -2.47
CA ASP A 202 19.50 -5.94 -3.20
C ASP A 202 19.00 -4.51 -3.47
N PRO A 203 19.93 -3.52 -3.52
CA PRO A 203 19.62 -2.13 -3.88
C PRO A 203 19.43 -2.00 -5.39
N LYS A 204 18.38 -2.64 -5.91
CA LYS A 204 18.00 -2.66 -7.32
C LYS A 204 16.59 -2.16 -7.49
N ALA A 205 16.40 -1.12 -8.30
CA ALA A 205 15.07 -0.63 -8.63
C ALA A 205 14.37 -1.68 -9.50
N PHE A 206 13.23 -2.18 -9.07
CA PHE A 206 12.39 -3.07 -9.89
C PHE A 206 10.94 -3.02 -9.43
N LYS A 207 10.03 -3.42 -10.29
CA LYS A 207 8.62 -3.61 -9.98
C LYS A 207 8.06 -4.85 -10.66
N PHE A 208 7.41 -5.69 -9.87
CA PHE A 208 6.71 -6.88 -10.33
C PHE A 208 5.29 -6.91 -9.75
N GLY A 209 4.38 -7.57 -10.45
CA GLY A 209 3.01 -7.71 -9.97
C GLY A 209 2.40 -9.05 -10.34
N VAL A 210 1.30 -9.39 -9.69
CA VAL A 210 0.53 -10.60 -10.01
C VAL A 210 -0.95 -10.24 -10.15
N ASP A 211 -1.68 -11.05 -10.91
CA ASP A 211 -3.15 -10.97 -10.95
C ASP A 211 -3.77 -11.29 -9.58
N ALA A 212 -2.99 -11.81 -8.59
CA ALA A 212 -3.38 -12.25 -7.24
C ALA A 212 -4.85 -12.68 -7.11
N GLN A 213 -5.25 -13.76 -7.79
CA GLN A 213 -6.65 -14.23 -7.82
C GLN A 213 -7.22 -14.62 -6.45
N GLU A 214 -6.36 -14.70 -5.44
CA GLU A 214 -6.70 -15.02 -4.05
C GLU A 214 -6.65 -13.79 -3.11
N GLY A 215 -6.23 -12.61 -3.59
CA GLY A 215 -6.37 -11.36 -2.86
C GLY A 215 -5.48 -11.23 -1.63
N TRP A 216 -4.25 -11.75 -1.66
CA TRP A 216 -3.33 -11.62 -0.53
C TRP A 216 -1.88 -11.47 -0.97
N MET A 217 -1.09 -10.88 -0.08
CA MET A 217 0.37 -10.89 -0.13
C MET A 217 0.93 -11.05 1.29
N LEU A 218 2.06 -11.75 1.41
CA LEU A 218 2.76 -11.93 2.69
C LEU A 218 4.22 -11.52 2.51
N ALA A 219 4.67 -10.49 3.21
CA ALA A 219 6.10 -10.23 3.37
C ALA A 219 6.63 -10.93 4.62
N ILE A 220 7.81 -11.53 4.52
CA ILE A 220 8.60 -11.92 5.68
C ILE A 220 9.82 -11.01 5.70
N LEU A 221 9.93 -10.23 6.77
CA LEU A 221 10.96 -9.23 7.01
C LEU A 221 12.02 -9.80 7.95
N GLU A 222 13.28 -9.48 7.72
CA GLU A 222 14.36 -9.76 8.66
C GLU A 222 14.69 -8.48 9.44
N VAL A 223 14.23 -8.44 10.69
CA VAL A 223 14.30 -7.27 11.57
C VAL A 223 15.48 -7.42 12.53
N THR A 224 16.46 -6.52 12.42
CA THR A 224 17.63 -6.54 13.29
C THR A 224 17.22 -6.38 14.76
N GLY A 225 17.64 -7.33 15.61
CA GLY A 225 17.31 -7.35 17.03
C GLY A 225 16.02 -8.09 17.40
N LEU A 226 15.17 -8.41 16.41
CA LEU A 226 13.89 -9.09 16.65
C LEU A 226 13.79 -10.47 15.97
N GLY A 227 14.35 -10.62 14.76
CA GLY A 227 14.24 -11.85 13.97
C GLY A 227 13.29 -11.71 12.78
N LEU A 228 12.54 -12.76 12.47
CA LEU A 228 11.64 -12.74 11.32
C LEU A 228 10.24 -12.25 11.72
N VAL A 229 9.73 -11.27 10.99
CA VAL A 229 8.38 -10.74 11.17
C VAL A 229 7.59 -10.92 9.89
N GLY A 230 6.42 -11.55 10.00
CA GLY A 230 5.47 -11.68 8.93
C GLY A 230 4.55 -10.47 8.88
N TYR A 231 4.37 -9.91 7.69
CA TYR A 231 3.43 -8.84 7.41
C TYR A 231 2.49 -9.25 6.28
N ARG A 232 1.23 -9.48 6.65
CA ARG A 232 0.20 -9.97 5.75
C ARG A 232 -0.77 -8.85 5.38
N LYS A 233 -1.16 -8.82 4.10
CA LYS A 233 -2.27 -8.01 3.58
C LYS A 233 -3.25 -8.91 2.83
N GLN A 234 -4.56 -8.68 3.04
CA GLN A 234 -5.64 -9.42 2.40
C GLN A 234 -6.74 -8.47 1.94
N VAL A 235 -7.29 -8.71 0.76
CA VAL A 235 -8.29 -7.88 0.10
C VAL A 235 -9.31 -8.76 -0.62
N GLU A 236 -10.53 -8.26 -0.79
CA GLU A 236 -11.49 -8.90 -1.69
C GLU A 236 -11.04 -8.79 -3.16
N VAL A 237 -11.17 -9.89 -3.91
CA VAL A 237 -10.87 -9.93 -5.34
C VAL A 237 -12.15 -9.76 -6.14
N TYR A 238 -12.23 -8.66 -6.89
CA TYR A 238 -13.31 -8.44 -7.85
C TYR A 238 -12.92 -9.06 -9.20
N ARG A 239 -13.42 -10.27 -9.43
CA ARG A 239 -13.21 -11.00 -10.69
C ARG A 239 -13.87 -10.26 -11.85
N ASP A 240 -13.29 -10.40 -13.04
CA ASP A 240 -13.78 -9.80 -14.30
C ASP A 240 -13.85 -8.26 -14.34
N MET A 241 -13.28 -7.59 -13.34
CA MET A 241 -13.12 -6.13 -13.34
C MET A 241 -11.73 -5.72 -13.84
N THR A 242 -11.63 -4.49 -14.35
CA THR A 242 -10.35 -3.93 -14.80
C THR A 242 -9.60 -3.31 -13.63
N TYR A 243 -8.34 -3.70 -13.42
CA TYR A 243 -7.44 -3.05 -12.45
C TYR A 243 -6.55 -2.04 -13.16
N GLY A 244 -6.27 -0.90 -12.52
CA GLY A 244 -5.63 0.23 -13.18
C GLY A 244 -4.22 -0.09 -13.71
N HIS A 245 -3.47 -0.88 -12.96
CA HIS A 245 -2.16 -1.37 -13.38
C HIS A 245 -2.21 -2.77 -13.99
N GLY A 246 -3.40 -3.36 -14.08
CA GLY A 246 -3.62 -4.70 -14.59
C GLY A 246 -3.27 -5.83 -13.62
N CYS A 247 -2.78 -5.51 -12.41
CA CYS A 247 -2.50 -6.45 -11.34
C CYS A 247 -3.34 -6.10 -10.10
N ILE A 248 -3.51 -7.07 -9.21
CA ILE A 248 -4.16 -6.86 -7.90
C ILE A 248 -3.11 -6.54 -6.84
N ALA A 249 -1.94 -7.17 -6.92
CA ALA A 249 -0.85 -6.97 -5.98
C ALA A 249 0.47 -6.70 -6.71
N GLU A 250 1.25 -5.75 -6.19
CA GLU A 250 2.53 -5.32 -6.77
C GLU A 250 3.59 -5.15 -5.69
N VAL A 251 4.84 -5.32 -6.09
CA VAL A 251 6.02 -5.07 -5.26
C VAL A 251 6.98 -4.22 -6.05
N TYR A 252 7.22 -3.00 -5.57
CA TYR A 252 8.33 -2.15 -5.99
C TYR A 252 9.49 -2.28 -5.00
N ASN A 253 10.74 -2.33 -5.46
CA ASN A 253 11.92 -2.30 -4.60
C ASN A 253 12.75 -1.08 -4.95
N SER A 254 13.15 -0.27 -3.96
CA SER A 254 13.96 0.93 -4.21
C SER A 254 15.44 0.57 -4.40
N ASP A 255 16.17 1.20 -5.31
CA ASP A 255 17.64 1.14 -5.32
C ASP A 255 18.28 2.11 -4.31
N ARG A 256 17.64 3.25 -4.11
CA ARG A 256 18.20 4.39 -3.40
C ARG A 256 17.97 4.35 -1.89
N TYR A 257 16.83 3.82 -1.45
CA TYR A 257 16.42 3.83 -0.06
C TYR A 257 16.15 2.41 0.46
N PRO A 258 16.24 2.16 1.78
CA PRO A 258 16.13 0.83 2.35
C PRO A 258 14.67 0.35 2.48
N TYR A 259 13.85 0.53 1.44
CA TYR A 259 12.46 0.09 1.43
C TYR A 259 12.06 -0.64 0.15
N PHE A 260 11.01 -1.44 0.27
CA PHE A 260 10.21 -1.91 -0.84
C PHE A 260 8.73 -1.57 -0.55
N GLU A 261 7.91 -1.51 -1.59
CA GLU A 261 6.48 -1.26 -1.46
C GLU A 261 5.71 -2.56 -1.54
N MET A 262 4.73 -2.70 -0.67
CA MET A 262 3.67 -3.69 -0.77
C MET A 262 2.41 -2.98 -1.25
N GLU A 263 2.00 -3.26 -2.47
CA GLU A 263 0.92 -2.54 -3.14
C GLU A 263 -0.28 -3.45 -3.37
N ILE A 264 -1.47 -2.96 -3.03
CA ILE A 264 -2.75 -3.62 -3.31
C ILE A 264 -3.64 -2.67 -4.11
N HIS A 265 -4.35 -3.22 -5.09
CA HIS A 265 -5.21 -2.48 -5.99
C HIS A 265 -6.66 -2.93 -5.85
N GLY A 266 -7.57 -1.96 -5.86
CA GLY A 266 -8.98 -2.18 -6.16
C GLY A 266 -9.25 -2.06 -7.67
N PRO A 267 -10.42 -2.53 -8.13
CA PRO A 267 -10.81 -2.36 -9.52
C PRO A 267 -11.03 -0.87 -9.84
N VAL A 268 -10.83 -0.51 -11.11
CA VAL A 268 -11.24 0.80 -11.63
C VAL A 268 -12.76 0.81 -11.78
N VAL A 269 -13.41 1.65 -10.97
CA VAL A 269 -14.87 1.82 -10.95
C VAL A 269 -15.28 3.13 -11.60
N SER A 270 -16.50 3.18 -12.15
CA SER A 270 -17.13 4.43 -12.59
C SER A 270 -17.95 4.99 -11.43
N LEU A 271 -17.71 6.24 -11.05
CA LEU A 271 -18.41 6.92 -9.97
C LEU A 271 -19.08 8.17 -10.52
N ARG A 272 -20.41 8.23 -10.48
CA ARG A 272 -21.18 9.45 -10.72
C ARG A 272 -21.03 10.42 -9.54
N PRO A 273 -21.37 11.71 -9.70
CA PRO A 273 -21.42 12.65 -8.58
C PRO A 273 -22.23 12.10 -7.41
N GLY A 274 -21.63 12.06 -6.22
CA GLY A 274 -22.24 11.52 -5.00
C GLY A 274 -22.13 10.00 -4.82
N GLU A 275 -21.56 9.26 -5.77
CA GLU A 275 -21.28 7.83 -5.61
C GLU A 275 -19.93 7.58 -4.93
N SER A 276 -19.81 6.40 -4.30
CA SER A 276 -18.57 5.94 -3.71
C SER A 276 -18.31 4.47 -3.94
N PHE A 277 -17.03 4.10 -3.80
CA PHE A 277 -16.57 2.73 -3.77
C PHE A 277 -15.65 2.53 -2.55
N GLU A 278 -15.74 1.36 -1.95
CA GLU A 278 -14.96 0.97 -0.78
C GLU A 278 -14.15 -0.29 -1.08
N LEU A 279 -12.92 -0.30 -0.59
CA LEU A 279 -12.05 -1.47 -0.58
C LEU A 279 -11.60 -1.68 0.85
N GLU A 280 -11.89 -2.86 1.40
CA GLU A 280 -11.41 -3.25 2.73
C GLU A 280 -10.12 -4.06 2.61
N GLU A 281 -9.10 -3.64 3.35
CA GLU A 281 -7.84 -4.36 3.46
C GLU A 281 -7.63 -4.82 4.90
N ARG A 282 -7.45 -6.13 5.08
CA ARG A 282 -7.13 -6.74 6.39
C ARG A 282 -5.63 -6.95 6.47
N GLN A 283 -5.04 -6.48 7.56
CA GLN A 283 -3.60 -6.52 7.78
C GLN A 283 -3.25 -7.19 9.12
N ALA A 284 -2.07 -7.81 9.18
CA ALA A 284 -1.59 -8.47 10.40
C ALA A 284 -0.07 -8.52 10.48
N LEU A 285 0.47 -8.45 11.70
CA LEU A 285 1.86 -8.74 12.01
C LEU A 285 1.96 -9.95 12.95
N PHE A 286 3.01 -10.74 12.81
CA PHE A 286 3.30 -11.90 13.65
C PHE A 286 4.77 -12.32 13.57
N ASP A 287 5.27 -13.02 14.58
CA ASP A 287 6.64 -13.52 14.60
C ASP A 287 6.77 -14.86 13.86
N LEU A 288 7.95 -15.10 13.28
CA LEU A 288 8.33 -16.40 12.73
C LEU A 288 9.67 -16.85 13.32
N SER A 289 9.79 -18.16 13.57
CA SER A 289 11.06 -18.77 14.01
C SER A 289 12.00 -19.12 12.85
N ARG A 290 11.47 -19.25 11.63
CA ARG A 290 12.23 -19.58 10.41
C ARG A 290 11.48 -19.16 9.16
N TRP A 291 12.20 -19.10 8.05
CA TRP A 291 11.61 -18.90 6.73
C TRP A 291 10.72 -20.10 6.34
N PRO A 292 9.53 -19.86 5.75
CA PRO A 292 8.71 -20.94 5.22
C PRO A 292 9.42 -21.62 4.06
N GLN A 293 9.32 -22.95 4.01
CA GLN A 293 10.01 -23.81 3.03
C GLN A 293 9.06 -24.45 2.01
N SER A 294 7.75 -24.31 2.19
CA SER A 294 6.70 -24.81 1.28
C SER A 294 5.55 -23.82 1.18
N GLU A 295 4.72 -23.97 0.14
CA GLU A 295 3.51 -23.17 0.00
C GLU A 295 2.54 -23.38 1.17
N ASP A 296 2.41 -24.62 1.67
CA ASP A 296 1.58 -24.93 2.82
C ASP A 296 1.98 -24.13 4.07
N GLU A 297 3.28 -23.98 4.32
CA GLU A 297 3.79 -23.19 5.46
C GLU A 297 3.47 -21.69 5.28
N VAL A 298 3.60 -21.15 4.06
CA VAL A 298 3.18 -19.77 3.76
C VAL A 298 1.69 -19.60 4.04
N ARG A 299 0.86 -20.54 3.57
CA ARG A 299 -0.60 -20.45 3.67
C ARG A 299 -1.13 -20.60 5.10
N GLN A 300 -0.44 -21.30 5.99
CA GLN A 300 -0.79 -21.37 7.41
C GLN A 300 -0.86 -19.99 8.07
N HIS A 301 -0.07 -19.03 7.58
CA HIS A 301 -0.07 -17.65 8.07
C HIS A 301 -1.20 -16.79 7.50
N LEU A 302 -2.00 -17.29 6.57
CA LEU A 302 -3.14 -16.59 5.97
C LEU A 302 -4.48 -16.87 6.66
N ILE A 303 -4.51 -17.87 7.53
CA ILE A 303 -5.70 -18.27 8.28
C ILE A 303 -6.11 -17.11 9.22
N PRO A 304 -7.41 -16.82 9.37
CA PRO A 304 -7.90 -15.82 10.30
C PRO A 304 -7.50 -16.12 11.74
#